data_AF-A0A3B9HQA5-F1
#
_entry.id   AF-A0A3B9HQA5-F1
#
_cell.length_a   1.000
_cell.length_b   1.000
_cell.length_c   1.000
_cell.angle_alpha   90.00
_cell.angle_beta   90.00
_cell.angle_gamma   90.00
#
_symmetry.space_group_name_H-M   'P 1'
#
loop_
_entity.id
_entity.type
_entity.pdbx_description
1 polymer ?
#
loop_
_entity_poly.entity_id
_entity_poly.type
_entity_poly.pdbx_seq_one_letter_code
_entity_poly.pdbx_strand_id
1 'polypeptide(L)'
;MAGGHFAHGWFALHMLLAILGECFFLIAAVSSGTYLYVVRRLKRKNRLRAVFFFPPLARLDDLTFKLIAFGSAVFAAGLGAGLYGNLRYFEGFVPGSKHIFAGVVLAFYLVLIIARHPLKLTGSRLATLAVVGFLLSVGLMVIPDSGEHWKPLTAQEASK
;
A
#
# COMPACT_ATOMS: atom_id res chain seq x y z
N MET A 1 29.02 10.71 14.16
CA MET A 1 28.51 10.81 12.78
C MET A 1 27.15 10.13 12.73
N ALA A 2 26.06 10.90 12.82
CA ALA A 2 24.69 10.40 13.02
C ALA A 2 23.99 9.88 11.75
N GLY A 3 24.74 9.38 10.76
CA GLY A 3 24.20 8.97 9.45
C GLY A 3 24.40 7.49 9.09
N GLY A 4 25.17 6.74 9.89
CA GLY A 4 25.55 5.37 9.55
C GLY A 4 24.35 4.42 9.41
N HIS A 5 23.34 4.53 10.27
CA HIS A 5 22.20 3.62 10.32
C HIS A 5 21.32 3.67 9.05
N PHE A 6 21.21 4.85 8.40
CA PHE A 6 20.48 5.01 7.13
C PHE A 6 21.29 4.52 5.91
N ALA A 7 22.61 4.35 6.06
CA ALA A 7 23.48 3.82 5.02
C ALA A 7 23.43 2.28 4.91
N HIS A 8 22.70 1.61 5.80
CA HIS A 8 22.58 0.15 5.78
C HIS A 8 21.53 -0.29 4.76
N GLY A 9 21.81 -1.37 4.03
CA GLY A 9 20.95 -1.86 2.95
C GLY A 9 19.50 -2.17 3.37
N TRP A 10 19.24 -2.42 4.65
CA TRP A 10 17.88 -2.64 5.16
C TRP A 10 16.99 -1.41 5.00
N PHE A 11 17.52 -0.20 5.22
CA PHE A 11 16.74 1.03 5.17
C PHE A 11 16.35 1.35 3.72
N ALA A 12 17.32 1.23 2.80
CA ALA A 12 17.07 1.34 1.37
C ALA A 12 16.07 0.28 0.89
N LEU A 13 16.21 -0.98 1.33
CA LEU A 13 15.28 -2.06 0.99
C LEU A 13 13.86 -1.78 1.52
N HIS A 14 13.73 -1.37 2.78
CA HIS A 14 12.46 -0.97 3.40
C HIS A 14 11.78 0.13 2.59
N MET A 15 12.52 1.20 2.29
CA MET A 15 12.01 2.35 1.55
C MET A 15 11.58 1.97 0.13
N LEU A 16 12.40 1.22 -0.60
CA LEU A 16 12.09 0.76 -1.96
C LEU A 16 10.84 -0.13 -1.98
N LEU A 17 10.72 -1.09 -1.05
CA LEU A 17 9.55 -1.95 -0.95
C LEU A 17 8.29 -1.17 -0.57
N ALA A 18 8.39 -0.23 0.37
CA ALA A 18 7.26 0.61 0.77
C ALA A 18 6.73 1.43 -0.43
N ILE A 19 7.64 2.16 -1.12
CA ILE A 19 7.30 2.96 -2.30
C ILE A 19 6.72 2.08 -3.41
N LEU A 20 7.32 0.91 -3.67
CA LEU A 20 6.85 0.01 -4.71
C LEU A 20 5.44 -0.53 -4.40
N GLY A 21 5.15 -0.84 -3.13
CA GLY A 21 3.81 -1.21 -2.67
C GLY A 21 2.79 -0.09 -2.93
N GLU A 22 3.13 1.15 -2.59
CA GLU A 22 2.27 2.31 -2.86
C GLU A 22 2.06 2.55 -4.37
N CYS A 23 3.09 2.35 -5.20
CA CYS A 23 2.97 2.40 -6.66
C CYS A 23 1.96 1.37 -7.18
N PHE A 24 1.97 0.14 -6.67
CA PHE A 24 0.95 -0.85 -7.04
C PHE A 24 -0.46 -0.43 -6.63
N PHE A 25 -0.63 0.16 -5.44
CA PHE A 25 -1.92 0.69 -5.00
C PHE A 25 -2.41 1.85 -5.87
N LEU A 26 -1.51 2.74 -6.30
CA LEU A 26 -1.81 3.80 -7.25
C LEU A 26 -2.29 3.22 -8.59
N ILE A 27 -1.56 2.26 -9.16
CA ILE A 27 -1.95 1.64 -10.45
C ILE A 27 -3.30 0.92 -10.30
N ALA A 28 -3.55 0.26 -9.17
CA ALA A 28 -4.84 -0.36 -8.86
C ALA A 28 -5.98 0.67 -8.81
N ALA A 29 -5.74 1.84 -8.20
CA ALA A 29 -6.71 2.93 -8.15
C ALA A 29 -6.98 3.54 -9.53
N VAL A 30 -5.96 3.69 -10.39
CA VAL A 30 -6.11 4.16 -11.77
C VAL A 30 -6.92 3.15 -12.61
N SER A 31 -6.60 1.86 -12.49
CA SER A 31 -7.37 0.77 -13.12
C SER A 31 -8.83 0.80 -12.67
N SER A 32 -9.06 1.01 -11.38
CA SER A 32 -10.40 1.11 -10.79
C SER A 32 -11.17 2.36 -11.24
N GLY A 33 -10.50 3.51 -11.33
CA GLY A 33 -11.07 4.74 -11.87
C GLY A 33 -11.51 4.54 -13.33
N THR A 34 -10.67 3.87 -14.12
CA THR A 34 -11.00 3.47 -15.49
C THR A 34 -12.22 2.55 -15.53
N TYR A 35 -12.27 1.52 -14.68
CA TYR A 35 -13.43 0.63 -14.54
C TYR A 35 -14.72 1.42 -14.26
N LEU A 36 -14.71 2.30 -13.26
CA LEU A 36 -15.88 3.10 -12.88
C LEU A 36 -16.32 4.06 -13.98
N TYR A 37 -15.36 4.67 -14.68
CA TYR A 37 -15.63 5.53 -15.83
C TYR A 37 -16.33 4.75 -16.95
N VAL A 38 -15.81 3.58 -17.32
CA VAL A 38 -16.40 2.71 -18.36
C VAL A 38 -17.82 2.28 -17.97
N VAL A 39 -18.04 1.82 -16.72
CA VAL A 39 -19.38 1.44 -16.24
C VAL A 39 -20.36 2.60 -16.30
N ARG A 40 -19.96 3.81 -15.90
CA ARG A 40 -20.82 5.01 -15.98
C ARG A 40 -21.18 5.35 -17.42
N ARG A 41 -20.26 5.17 -18.38
CA ARG A 41 -20.50 5.43 -19.81
C ARG A 41 -21.45 4.41 -20.43
N LEU A 42 -21.29 3.12 -20.11
CA LEU A 42 -22.17 2.06 -20.57
C LEU A 42 -23.61 2.26 -20.08
N LYS A 43 -23.79 2.62 -18.80
CA LYS A 43 -25.12 2.89 -18.22
C LYS A 43 -25.85 4.05 -18.89
N ARG A 44 -25.13 5.09 -19.31
CA ARG A 44 -25.74 6.25 -19.99
C ARG A 44 -26.08 5.99 -21.46
N LYS A 45 -25.84 4.79 -22.01
CA LYS A 45 -25.95 4.43 -23.45
C LYS A 45 -25.24 5.40 -24.42
N ASN A 46 -24.41 6.30 -23.90
CA ASN A 46 -24.15 7.56 -24.59
C ASN A 46 -22.97 7.46 -25.58
N ARG A 47 -22.02 6.52 -25.41
CA ARG A 47 -20.88 6.33 -26.33
C ARG A 47 -20.27 4.93 -26.24
N LEU A 48 -20.79 3.97 -27.01
CA LEU A 48 -20.19 2.63 -27.13
C LEU A 48 -18.78 2.70 -27.74
N ARG A 49 -18.54 3.59 -28.72
CA ARG A 49 -17.23 3.75 -29.40
C ARG A 49 -16.06 4.11 -28.47
N ALA A 50 -16.31 4.93 -27.44
CA ALA A 50 -15.27 5.34 -26.48
C ALA A 50 -14.92 4.24 -25.46
N VAL A 51 -15.77 3.23 -25.30
CA VAL A 51 -15.57 2.11 -24.37
C VAL A 51 -14.72 1.00 -25.00
N PHE A 52 -14.76 0.83 -26.33
CA PHE A 52 -13.97 -0.19 -27.03
C PHE A 52 -12.45 0.01 -27.00
N PHE A 53 -11.97 1.23 -26.68
CA PHE A 53 -10.54 1.47 -26.47
C PHE A 53 -10.03 0.84 -25.16
N PHE A 54 -10.90 0.70 -24.17
CA PHE A 54 -10.52 0.18 -22.86
C PHE A 54 -10.57 -1.35 -22.82
N PRO A 55 -9.73 -2.00 -22.00
CA PRO A 55 -9.82 -3.43 -21.78
C PRO A 55 -11.22 -3.85 -21.28
N PRO A 56 -11.63 -5.10 -21.52
CA PRO A 56 -12.89 -5.64 -20.98
C PRO A 56 -12.98 -5.42 -19.46
N LEU A 57 -14.19 -5.11 -18.96
CA LEU A 57 -14.43 -4.85 -17.53
C LEU A 57 -13.93 -5.98 -16.62
N ALA A 58 -14.08 -7.24 -17.06
CA ALA A 58 -13.57 -8.40 -16.31
C ALA A 58 -12.04 -8.39 -16.18
N ARG A 59 -11.31 -7.94 -17.22
CA ARG A 59 -9.85 -7.83 -17.19
C ARG A 59 -9.40 -6.68 -16.28
N LEU A 60 -10.13 -5.57 -16.25
CA LEU A 60 -9.86 -4.46 -15.32
C LEU A 60 -10.08 -4.88 -13.86
N ASP A 61 -11.12 -5.66 -13.57
CA ASP A 61 -11.35 -6.21 -12.22
C ASP A 61 -10.21 -7.14 -11.78
N ASP A 62 -9.85 -8.09 -12.63
CA ASP A 62 -8.77 -9.06 -12.37
C ASP A 62 -7.41 -8.37 -12.21
N LEU A 63 -7.10 -7.40 -13.08
CA LEU A 63 -5.89 -6.58 -12.98
C LEU A 63 -5.85 -5.81 -11.66
N THR A 64 -6.96 -5.15 -11.30
CA THR A 64 -7.07 -4.40 -10.04
C THR A 64 -6.80 -5.31 -8.85
N PHE A 65 -7.39 -6.50 -8.83
CA PHE A 65 -7.19 -7.44 -7.74
C PHE A 65 -5.75 -7.94 -7.66
N LYS A 66 -5.15 -8.31 -8.79
CA LYS A 66 -3.74 -8.73 -8.84
C LYS A 66 -2.81 -7.63 -8.32
N LEU A 67 -3.02 -6.38 -8.74
CA LEU A 67 -2.24 -5.24 -8.27
C LEU A 67 -2.42 -5.01 -6.75
N ILE A 68 -3.63 -5.15 -6.22
CA ILE A 68 -3.86 -5.10 -4.76
C ILE A 68 -3.10 -6.22 -4.06
N ALA A 69 -3.17 -7.46 -4.55
CA ALA A 69 -2.49 -8.60 -3.94
C ALA A 69 -0.96 -8.43 -3.95
N PHE A 70 -0.38 -8.10 -5.11
CA PHE A 70 1.06 -7.85 -5.23
C PHE A 70 1.50 -6.63 -4.42
N GLY A 71 0.77 -5.52 -4.50
CA GLY A 71 1.05 -4.32 -3.72
C GLY A 71 1.02 -4.59 -2.22
N SER A 72 0.04 -5.36 -1.74
CA SER A 72 -0.06 -5.73 -0.32
C SER A 72 1.10 -6.60 0.13
N ALA A 73 1.50 -7.58 -0.68
CA ALA A 73 2.63 -8.44 -0.36
C ALA A 73 3.95 -7.65 -0.30
N VAL A 74 4.18 -6.78 -1.29
CA VAL A 74 5.37 -5.91 -1.36
C VAL A 74 5.39 -4.90 -0.21
N PHE A 75 4.24 -4.28 0.08
CA PHE A 75 4.10 -3.33 1.19
C PHE A 75 4.32 -4.01 2.55
N ALA A 76 3.77 -5.21 2.75
CA ALA A 76 4.01 -6.01 3.96
C ALA A 76 5.49 -6.38 4.13
N ALA A 77 6.18 -6.75 3.04
CA ALA A 77 7.61 -7.00 3.07
C ALA A 77 8.40 -5.72 3.43
N GLY A 78 7.97 -4.57 2.92
CA GLY A 78 8.50 -3.26 3.31
C GLY A 78 8.35 -3.02 4.82
N LEU A 79 7.15 -3.14 5.37
CA LEU A 79 6.92 -2.99 6.81
C LEU A 79 7.75 -3.98 7.64
N GLY A 80 7.87 -5.22 7.19
CA GLY A 80 8.71 -6.24 7.83
C GLY A 80 10.19 -5.87 7.85
N ALA A 81 10.73 -5.35 6.73
CA ALA A 81 12.10 -4.86 6.67
C ALA A 81 12.34 -3.65 7.59
N GLY A 82 11.35 -2.76 7.71
CA GLY A 82 11.40 -1.62 8.64
C GLY A 82 11.39 -2.07 10.11
N LEU A 83 10.52 -3.02 10.46
CA LEU A 83 10.47 -3.60 11.79
C LEU A 83 11.77 -4.34 12.14
N TYR A 84 12.32 -5.12 11.21
CA TYR A 84 13.62 -5.78 11.38
C TYR A 84 14.74 -4.78 11.68
N GLY A 85 14.80 -3.67 10.92
CA GLY A 85 15.76 -2.61 11.17
C GLY A 85 15.60 -1.96 12.55
N ASN A 86 14.35 -1.71 12.96
CA ASN A 86 14.06 -1.15 14.28
C ASN A 86 14.56 -2.07 15.40
N LEU A 87 14.19 -3.36 15.36
CA LEU A 87 14.55 -4.34 16.38
C LEU A 87 16.06 -4.61 16.47
N ARG A 88 16.82 -4.42 15.37
CA ARG A 88 18.26 -4.70 15.35
C ARG A 88 19.13 -3.49 15.71
N TYR A 89 18.69 -2.27 15.39
CA TYR A 89 19.54 -1.07 15.45
C TYR A 89 19.06 0.01 16.43
N PHE A 90 17.88 -0.12 17.04
CA PHE A 90 17.29 0.89 17.93
C PHE A 90 16.87 0.30 19.28
N GLU A 91 16.89 1.13 20.34
CA GLU A 91 16.48 0.74 21.69
C GLU A 91 14.95 0.64 21.79
N GLY A 92 14.44 -0.57 21.60
CA GLY A 92 13.02 -0.88 21.75
C GLY A 92 12.16 -0.37 20.60
N PHE A 93 11.01 -1.03 20.41
CA PHE A 93 10.00 -0.65 19.43
C PHE A 93 8.74 -0.16 20.13
N VAL A 94 8.50 1.14 20.08
CA VAL A 94 7.20 1.72 20.42
C VAL A 94 6.55 2.21 19.13
N PRO A 95 5.45 1.59 18.66
CA PRO A 95 4.83 1.97 17.40
C PRO A 95 4.23 3.38 17.49
N GLY A 96 4.90 4.35 16.86
CA GLY A 96 4.35 5.68 16.62
C GLY A 96 3.11 5.68 15.72
N SER A 97 2.45 6.83 15.61
CA SER A 97 1.20 7.01 14.84
C SER A 97 1.30 6.51 13.39
N LYS A 98 2.43 6.77 12.71
CA LYS A 98 2.69 6.30 11.34
C LYS A 98 2.76 4.78 11.23
N HIS A 99 3.39 4.10 12.19
CA HIS A 99 3.50 2.64 12.19
C HIS A 99 2.11 2.00 12.33
N ILE A 100 1.29 2.53 13.25
CA ILE A 100 -0.09 2.07 13.45
C ILE A 100 -0.89 2.30 12.17
N PHE A 101 -0.80 3.50 11.58
CA PHE A 101 -1.54 3.83 10.38
C PHE A 101 -1.11 2.97 9.18
N ALA A 102 0.18 2.67 9.02
CA ALA A 102 0.66 1.75 7.99
C ALA A 102 0.11 0.34 8.19
N GLY A 103 0.02 -0.12 9.45
CA GLY A 103 -0.66 -1.37 9.81
C GLY A 103 -2.14 -1.37 9.42
N VAL A 104 -2.84 -0.25 9.62
CA VAL A 104 -4.25 -0.08 9.22
C VAL A 104 -4.42 -0.14 7.69
N VAL A 105 -3.54 0.53 6.93
CA VAL A 105 -3.54 0.48 5.46
C VAL A 105 -3.33 -0.96 4.98
N LEU A 106 -2.35 -1.67 5.54
CA LEU A 106 -2.10 -3.07 5.18
C LEU A 106 -3.29 -3.95 5.55
N ALA A 107 -3.84 -3.80 6.75
CA ALA A 107 -5.00 -4.56 7.21
C ALA A 107 -6.22 -4.33 6.31
N PHE A 108 -6.47 -3.09 5.88
CA PHE A 108 -7.53 -2.76 4.94
C PHE A 108 -7.42 -3.59 3.65
N TYR A 109 -6.24 -3.60 3.02
CA TYR A 109 -6.04 -4.36 1.79
C TYR A 109 -6.05 -5.88 2.00
N LEU A 110 -5.53 -6.39 3.11
CA LEU A 110 -5.63 -7.80 3.46
C LEU A 110 -7.08 -8.24 3.64
N VAL A 111 -7.91 -7.41 4.30
CA VAL A 111 -9.35 -7.65 4.42
C VAL A 111 -10.00 -7.68 3.04
N LEU A 112 -9.64 -6.79 2.10
CA LEU A 112 -10.15 -6.85 0.72
C LEU A 112 -9.80 -8.17 0.02
N ILE A 113 -8.58 -8.67 0.23
CA ILE A 113 -8.11 -9.93 -0.36
C ILE A 113 -8.90 -11.11 0.21
N ILE A 114 -8.98 -11.21 1.54
CA ILE A 114 -9.71 -12.30 2.24
C ILE A 114 -11.20 -12.23 1.91
N ALA A 115 -11.77 -11.03 1.88
CA ALA A 115 -13.19 -10.82 1.65
C ALA A 115 -13.61 -10.97 0.18
N ARG A 116 -12.67 -11.09 -0.78
CA ARG A 116 -12.99 -11.19 -2.21
C ARG A 116 -13.96 -12.32 -2.52
N HIS A 117 -13.64 -13.53 -2.06
CA HIS A 117 -14.47 -14.72 -2.30
C HIS A 117 -15.78 -14.71 -1.48
N PRO A 118 -15.78 -14.54 -0.14
CA PRO A 118 -17.00 -14.63 0.65
C PRO A 118 -18.00 -13.51 0.36
N LEU A 119 -17.54 -12.28 0.12
CA LEU A 119 -18.42 -11.14 -0.15
C LEU A 119 -18.65 -10.88 -1.65
N LYS A 120 -18.08 -11.74 -2.52
CA LYS A 120 -18.09 -11.58 -3.98
C LYS A 120 -17.72 -10.15 -4.39
N LEU A 121 -16.61 -9.64 -3.86
CA LEU A 121 -16.13 -8.28 -4.14
C LEU A 121 -15.61 -8.22 -5.58
N THR A 122 -16.50 -7.88 -6.48
CA THR A 122 -16.21 -7.72 -7.91
C THR A 122 -16.81 -6.44 -8.46
N GLY A 123 -16.27 -6.02 -9.59
CA GLY A 123 -16.73 -4.90 -10.37
C GLY A 123 -16.69 -3.58 -9.61
N SER A 124 -17.83 -2.87 -9.58
CA SER A 124 -17.87 -1.51 -9.03
C SER A 124 -17.59 -1.44 -7.52
N ARG A 125 -17.89 -2.52 -6.78
CA ARG A 125 -17.61 -2.57 -5.33
C ARG A 125 -16.10 -2.61 -5.08
N LEU A 126 -15.41 -3.55 -5.72
CA LEU A 126 -13.95 -3.66 -5.64
C LEU A 126 -13.27 -2.39 -6.15
N ALA A 127 -13.70 -1.86 -7.30
CA ALA A 127 -13.14 -0.64 -7.85
C ALA A 127 -13.29 0.56 -6.91
N THR A 128 -14.44 0.70 -6.24
CA THR A 128 -14.63 1.77 -5.25
C THR A 128 -13.72 1.58 -4.03
N LEU A 129 -13.64 0.36 -3.51
CA LEU A 129 -12.78 0.03 -2.37
C LEU A 129 -11.29 0.21 -2.67
N ALA A 130 -10.85 -0.09 -3.90
CA ALA A 130 -9.48 0.12 -4.34
C ALA A 130 -9.11 1.62 -4.37
N VAL A 131 -10.01 2.47 -4.88
CA VAL A 131 -9.80 3.94 -4.87
C VAL A 131 -9.78 4.47 -3.44
N VAL A 132 -10.73 4.04 -2.59
CA VAL A 132 -10.76 4.42 -1.16
C VAL A 132 -9.49 3.97 -0.44
N GLY A 133 -9.03 2.73 -0.69
CA GLY A 133 -7.79 2.21 -0.12
C GLY A 133 -6.57 3.03 -0.51
N PHE A 134 -6.50 3.50 -1.76
CA PHE A 134 -5.40 4.34 -2.20
C PHE A 134 -5.45 5.73 -1.55
N LEU A 135 -6.64 6.32 -1.41
CA LEU A 135 -6.78 7.58 -0.66
C LEU A 135 -6.37 7.40 0.82
N LEU A 136 -6.68 6.24 1.40
CA LEU A 136 -6.23 5.88 2.73
C LEU A 136 -4.69 5.75 2.77
N SER A 137 -4.06 5.11 1.79
CA SER A 137 -2.60 4.98 1.73
C SER A 137 -1.90 6.35 1.59
N VAL A 138 -2.47 7.28 0.81
CA VAL A 138 -1.97 8.67 0.71
C VAL A 138 -1.93 9.37 2.09
N GLY A 139 -2.80 8.97 3.03
CA GLY A 139 -2.75 9.45 4.40
C GLY A 139 -1.40 9.23 5.09
N LEU A 140 -0.64 8.19 4.71
CA LEU A 140 0.71 7.94 5.23
C LEU A 140 1.68 9.09 4.95
N MET A 141 1.52 9.78 3.82
CA MET A 141 2.35 10.91 3.43
C MET A 141 2.02 12.18 4.23
N VAL A 142 0.77 12.31 4.69
CA VAL A 142 0.26 13.54 5.33
C VAL A 142 0.41 13.51 6.84
N ILE A 143 0.40 12.33 7.47
CA ILE A 143 0.49 12.20 8.92
C ILE A 143 1.87 12.67 9.40
N PRO A 144 1.96 13.69 10.28
CA PRO A 144 3.22 14.15 10.84
C PRO A 144 3.88 13.05 11.67
N ASP A 145 5.21 13.00 11.63
CA ASP A 145 5.95 12.07 12.48
C ASP A 145 5.88 12.56 13.94
N SER A 146 5.38 11.74 14.87
CA SER A 146 5.49 12.04 16.30
C SER A 146 6.97 11.88 16.68
N GLY A 147 7.69 12.95 16.97
CA GLY A 147 9.17 12.98 17.08
C GLY A 147 9.87 12.13 18.15
N GLU A 148 9.33 10.98 18.56
CA GLU A 148 9.74 10.23 19.76
C GLU A 148 10.45 8.88 19.50
N HIS A 149 10.66 8.44 18.25
CA HIS A 149 11.07 7.04 17.96
C HIS A 149 12.51 6.81 17.48
N TRP A 150 13.38 7.83 17.44
CA TRP A 150 14.76 7.66 16.96
C TRP A 150 15.80 7.88 18.06
N LYS A 151 15.85 6.97 19.03
CA LYS A 151 17.02 6.83 19.92
C LYS A 151 17.90 5.69 19.41
N PRO A 152 19.02 5.99 18.70
CA PRO A 152 19.92 4.95 18.21
C PRO A 152 20.57 4.22 19.39
N LEU A 153 20.74 2.89 19.27
CA LEU A 153 21.51 2.11 20.25
C LEU A 153 22.88 2.73 20.44
N THR A 154 23.34 2.81 21.70
CA THR A 154 24.71 3.25 21.94
C THR A 154 25.71 2.25 21.32
N ALA A 155 26.88 2.73 20.87
CA ALA A 155 27.88 1.90 20.19
C ALA A 155 28.34 0.67 21.00
N GLN A 156 28.13 0.67 22.32
CA GLN A 156 28.42 -0.44 23.23
C GLN A 156 27.38 -1.58 23.17
N GLU A 157 26.14 -1.29 22.78
CA GLU A 157 25.04 -2.27 22.77
C GLU A 157 24.87 -2.94 21.41
N ALA A 158 25.17 -2.22 20.32
CA ALA A 158 25.13 -2.77 18.96
C ALA A 158 26.26 -3.79 18.66
N SER A 159 27.28 -3.84 19.53
CA SER A 159 28.44 -4.74 19.43
C SER A 159 28.23 -6.10 20.11
N LYS A 160 27.09 -6.33 20.78
CA LYS A 160 26.69 -7.62 21.36
C LYS A 160 25.76 -8.39 20.42
#